data_AF-A0A9D7TUT5-F1
#
_entry.id   AF-A0A9D7TUT5-F1
#
_cell.length_a   1.000
_cell.length_b   1.000
_cell.length_c   1.000
_cell.angle_alpha   90.00
_cell.angle_beta   90.00
_cell.angle_gamma   90.00
#
_symmetry.space_group_name_H-M   'P 1'
#
loop_
_entity.id
_entity.type
_entity.pdbx_description
1 polymer ?
#
loop_
_entity_poly.entity_id
_entity_poly.type
_entity_poly.pdbx_seq_one_letter_code
_entity_poly.pdbx_strand_id
1 'polypeptide(L)'
;MSKDEFYTIFPYDIYKNENDIKVCDLGETVYNKTDSTNQQWPITKLAAGWYKVVAIAKDKNGEEVRAEKYVEILNELTDKQINQAISVIPKSTNLQPGQKAEYTIATGFDKIWLIHTLSKMDKTNPTTYLTITKSQSASSALLTGETDRGGIALNYAFVQHNRVYKGNENFSIPWSNKDLQITYNTFRDKLLPGANEKWSVKISGNKGEKLAAEVLASMYDASLDQFKPHSWDALNIWPGLNNTVAWQENGFAQVNSEEFNQLERTYYPLEAKSYDGLLNDYYNYEFVNRRMGKVIKNRSQDN
;
A
#
# COMPACT_ATOMS: atom_id res chain seq x y z
N MET A 1 36.09 17.12 10.45
CA MET A 1 35.65 16.61 11.76
C MET A 1 35.72 15.10 11.72
N SER A 2 36.47 14.52 12.66
CA SER A 2 36.54 13.06 12.85
C SER A 2 35.22 12.51 13.37
N LYS A 3 35.03 11.19 13.29
CA LYS A 3 33.81 10.52 13.79
C LYS A 3 33.60 10.78 15.28
N ASP A 4 34.65 10.66 16.09
CA ASP A 4 34.58 10.82 17.54
C ASP A 4 34.28 12.26 17.97
N GLU A 5 34.89 13.25 17.29
CA GLU A 5 34.57 14.66 17.50
C GLU A 5 33.12 14.98 17.12
N PHE A 6 32.61 14.37 16.04
CA PHE A 6 31.22 14.55 15.61
C PHE A 6 30.24 14.03 16.64
N TYR A 7 30.41 12.80 17.14
CA TYR A 7 29.53 12.22 18.14
C TYR A 7 29.62 12.87 19.51
N THR A 8 30.71 13.60 19.81
CA THR A 8 30.82 14.43 21.02
C THR A 8 29.85 15.62 20.96
N ILE A 9 29.69 16.22 19.78
CA ILE A 9 28.84 17.41 19.57
C ILE A 9 27.40 16.99 19.22
N PHE A 10 27.25 15.90 18.48
CA PHE A 10 26.00 15.39 17.92
C PHE A 10 25.81 13.90 18.24
N PRO A 11 25.59 13.54 19.52
CA PRO A 11 25.59 12.15 19.97
C PRO A 11 24.48 11.27 19.35
N TYR A 12 23.46 11.89 18.76
CA TYR A 12 22.33 11.19 18.15
C TYR A 12 22.30 11.33 16.62
N ASP A 13 23.22 12.07 16.02
CA ASP A 13 23.21 12.34 14.58
C ASP A 13 23.99 11.26 13.84
N ILE A 14 23.57 10.96 12.63
CA ILE A 14 24.24 9.97 11.80
C ILE A 14 25.47 10.63 11.18
N TYR A 15 26.64 10.06 11.45
CA TYR A 15 27.86 10.50 10.78
C TYR A 15 27.91 9.94 9.36
N LYS A 16 27.92 10.81 8.35
CA LYS A 16 27.97 10.43 6.92
C LYS A 16 26.83 9.46 6.54
N ASN A 17 27.17 8.24 6.10
CA ASN A 17 26.23 7.24 5.55
C ASN A 17 26.16 5.99 6.44
N GLU A 18 26.40 6.12 7.75
CA GLU A 18 26.41 4.97 8.69
C GLU A 18 25.05 4.26 8.80
N ASN A 19 23.96 4.91 8.38
CA ASN A 19 22.64 4.32 8.27
C ASN A 19 22.36 3.65 6.91
N ASP A 20 23.25 3.78 5.92
CA ASP A 20 23.10 3.10 4.64
C ASP A 20 23.63 1.67 4.77
N ILE A 21 22.70 0.71 4.84
CA ILE A 21 23.02 -0.71 4.94
C ILE A 21 23.89 -1.22 3.79
N LYS A 22 23.90 -0.53 2.63
CA LYS A 22 24.74 -0.87 1.48
C LYS A 22 26.22 -0.59 1.72
N VAL A 23 26.53 0.27 2.68
CA VAL A 23 27.89 0.71 3.03
C VAL A 23 28.46 -0.13 4.18
N CYS A 24 27.62 -0.91 4.88
CA CYS A 24 28.08 -1.81 5.94
C CYS A 24 28.91 -2.98 5.38
N ASP A 25 29.97 -3.33 6.09
CA ASP A 25 30.77 -4.51 5.78
C ASP A 25 29.92 -5.79 5.88
N LEU A 26 30.02 -6.64 4.85
CA LEU A 26 29.28 -7.90 4.80
C LEU A 26 29.96 -8.94 5.70
N GLY A 27 29.16 -9.56 6.56
CA GLY A 27 29.60 -10.71 7.36
C GLY A 27 29.76 -12.00 6.54
N GLU A 28 29.95 -13.11 7.24
CA GLU A 28 30.10 -14.43 6.63
C GLU A 28 28.81 -14.89 5.92
N THR A 29 28.98 -15.73 4.89
CA THR A 29 27.85 -16.32 4.16
C THR A 29 27.15 -17.36 5.03
N VAL A 30 25.95 -17.03 5.49
CA VAL A 30 25.14 -17.89 6.38
C VAL A 30 24.40 -19.03 5.66
N TYR A 31 24.15 -18.88 4.35
CA TYR A 31 23.44 -19.87 3.54
C TYR A 31 23.79 -19.67 2.06
N ASN A 32 24.04 -20.77 1.35
CA ASN A 32 24.27 -20.77 -0.09
C ASN A 32 23.66 -22.04 -0.71
N LYS A 33 22.91 -21.91 -1.81
CA LYS A 33 22.36 -23.02 -2.57
C LYS A 33 22.25 -22.64 -4.04
N THR A 34 22.59 -23.58 -4.92
CA THR A 34 22.34 -23.49 -6.37
C THR A 34 21.15 -24.37 -6.72
N ASP A 35 20.19 -23.85 -7.49
CA ASP A 35 18.97 -24.58 -7.85
C ASP A 35 18.44 -24.15 -9.21
N SER A 36 17.77 -25.06 -9.91
CA SER A 36 17.03 -24.81 -11.15
C SER A 36 15.55 -24.62 -10.80
N THR A 37 15.23 -23.45 -10.22
CA THR A 37 13.89 -22.86 -10.04
C THR A 37 12.72 -23.86 -10.04
N ASN A 38 12.54 -24.64 -8.97
CA ASN A 38 11.25 -25.27 -8.63
C ASN A 38 11.17 -25.94 -7.24
N GLN A 39 12.15 -25.74 -6.36
CA GLN A 39 12.10 -26.30 -5.01
C GLN A 39 11.90 -25.23 -3.95
N GLN A 40 11.22 -25.61 -2.87
CA GLN A 40 11.20 -24.82 -1.64
C GLN A 40 12.61 -24.74 -1.04
N TRP A 41 12.96 -23.57 -0.52
CA TRP A 41 14.22 -23.34 0.18
C TRP A 41 13.96 -23.36 1.68
N PRO A 42 14.25 -24.45 2.39
CA PRO A 42 14.03 -24.53 3.84
C PRO A 42 15.13 -23.75 4.56
N ILE A 43 15.06 -22.42 4.51
CA ILE A 43 15.87 -21.54 5.35
C ILE A 43 15.24 -21.61 6.74
N THR A 44 15.91 -22.29 7.68
CA THR A 44 15.44 -22.37 9.07
C THR A 44 16.51 -21.82 10.00
N LYS A 45 16.09 -20.95 10.93
CA LYS A 45 16.90 -20.38 12.03
C LYS A 45 18.00 -19.39 11.61
N LEU A 46 17.63 -18.29 10.95
CA LEU A 46 18.50 -17.11 10.89
C LEU A 46 18.35 -16.29 12.18
N ALA A 47 19.45 -15.76 12.70
CA ALA A 47 19.41 -14.84 13.84
C ALA A 47 18.83 -13.49 13.42
N ALA A 48 18.28 -12.71 14.37
CA ALA A 48 17.87 -11.34 14.08
C ALA A 48 19.05 -10.49 13.59
N GLY A 49 18.80 -9.63 12.60
CA GLY A 49 19.78 -8.75 12.00
C GLY A 49 19.53 -8.50 10.51
N TRP A 50 20.39 -7.67 9.92
CA TRP A 50 20.37 -7.39 8.48
C TRP A 50 21.10 -8.48 7.69
N TYR A 51 20.49 -8.87 6.58
CA TYR A 51 21.02 -9.84 5.63
C TYR A 51 21.01 -9.26 4.22
N LYS A 52 22.05 -9.58 3.46
CA LYS A 52 22.10 -9.35 2.01
C LYS A 52 21.80 -10.66 1.29
N VAL A 53 20.70 -10.69 0.55
CA VAL A 53 20.33 -11.79 -0.33
C VAL A 53 20.91 -11.49 -1.71
N VAL A 54 21.72 -12.42 -2.23
CA VAL A 54 22.30 -12.33 -3.57
C VAL A 54 21.81 -13.54 -4.38
N ALA A 55 21.17 -13.28 -5.51
CA ALA A 55 20.76 -14.29 -6.48
C ALA A 55 21.60 -14.13 -7.76
N ILE A 56 22.18 -15.22 -8.23
CA ILE A 56 22.99 -15.27 -9.45
C ILE A 56 22.36 -16.31 -10.37
N ALA A 57 22.07 -15.94 -11.61
CA ALA A 57 21.55 -16.83 -12.65
C ALA A 57 22.26 -16.57 -13.99
N LYS A 58 22.05 -17.46 -14.96
CA LYS A 58 22.44 -17.21 -16.35
C LYS A 58 21.23 -16.78 -17.15
N ASP A 59 21.39 -15.74 -17.96
CA ASP A 59 20.34 -15.30 -18.88
C ASP A 59 20.22 -16.23 -20.10
N LYS A 60 19.33 -15.87 -21.04
CA LYS A 60 19.10 -16.64 -22.28
C LYS A 60 20.35 -16.73 -23.18
N ASN A 61 21.29 -15.80 -23.01
CA ASN A 61 22.53 -15.71 -23.78
C ASN A 61 23.71 -16.38 -23.06
N GLY A 62 23.50 -16.89 -21.84
CA GLY A 62 24.53 -17.51 -21.00
C GLY A 62 25.34 -16.51 -20.17
N GLU A 63 24.97 -15.23 -20.16
CA GLU A 63 25.59 -14.19 -19.36
C GLU A 63 25.13 -14.27 -17.90
N GLU A 64 26.03 -13.98 -16.97
CA GLU A 64 25.71 -13.97 -15.55
C GLU A 64 24.88 -12.73 -15.19
N VAL A 65 23.71 -12.95 -14.61
CA VAL A 65 22.84 -11.90 -14.05
C VAL A 65 22.81 -12.02 -12.54
N ARG A 66 22.99 -10.90 -11.86
CA ARG A 66 23.05 -10.79 -10.40
C ARG A 66 21.96 -9.85 -9.88
N ALA A 67 21.19 -10.30 -8.91
CA ALA A 67 20.21 -9.51 -8.19
C ALA A 67 20.56 -9.47 -6.70
N GLU A 68 20.44 -8.30 -6.07
CA GLU A 68 20.75 -8.11 -4.65
C GLU A 68 19.57 -7.46 -3.92
N LYS A 69 19.27 -7.93 -2.71
CA LYS A 69 18.25 -7.35 -1.85
C LYS A 69 18.68 -7.40 -0.39
N TYR A 70 18.42 -6.35 0.36
CA TYR A 70 18.68 -6.29 1.80
C TYR A 70 17.38 -6.56 2.54
N VAL A 71 17.44 -7.43 3.55
CA VAL A 71 16.30 -7.82 4.39
C VAL A 71 16.72 -7.81 5.85
N GLU A 72 15.87 -7.31 6.74
CA GLU A 72 16.08 -7.38 8.17
C GLU A 72 15.22 -8.49 8.76
N ILE A 73 15.83 -9.37 9.54
CA ILE A 73 15.13 -10.37 10.32
C ILE A 73 14.94 -9.81 11.72
N LEU A 74 13.69 -9.62 12.10
CA LEU A 74 13.31 -9.21 13.44
C LEU A 74 13.01 -10.48 14.25
N ASN A 75 13.64 -10.64 15.41
CA ASN A 75 13.20 -11.67 16.37
C ASN A 75 11.86 -11.24 16.97
N GLU A 76 11.02 -12.21 17.36
CA GLU A 76 9.99 -11.94 18.37
C GLU A 76 10.67 -11.22 19.54
N LEU A 77 10.14 -10.06 19.93
CA LEU A 77 10.73 -9.12 20.88
C LEU A 77 10.98 -9.79 22.24
N THR A 78 12.07 -10.54 22.31
CA THR A 78 12.61 -11.20 23.48
C THR A 78 13.91 -10.47 23.80
N ASP A 79 13.77 -9.41 24.60
CA ASP A 79 14.85 -8.72 25.32
C ASP A 79 16.07 -8.21 24.53
N LYS A 80 16.07 -8.23 23.19
CA LYS A 80 17.18 -7.72 22.40
C LYS A 80 16.94 -6.27 21.98
N GLN A 81 17.95 -5.45 22.24
CA GLN A 81 18.01 -4.02 21.97
C GLN A 81 17.59 -3.71 20.54
N ILE A 82 16.55 -2.91 20.41
CA ILE A 82 16.19 -2.27 19.14
C ILE A 82 17.18 -1.13 18.95
N ASN A 83 17.96 -1.19 17.88
CA ASN A 83 18.90 -0.11 17.53
C ASN A 83 18.22 1.00 16.71
N GLN A 84 16.98 0.79 16.30
CA GLN A 84 16.17 1.78 15.59
C GLN A 84 15.41 2.68 16.57
N ALA A 85 15.11 3.91 16.16
CA ALA A 85 14.34 4.85 16.96
C ALA A 85 12.96 4.29 17.36
N ILE A 86 12.31 3.59 16.44
CA ILE A 86 11.03 2.91 16.64
C ILE A 86 10.91 1.75 15.65
N SER A 87 10.28 0.67 16.08
CA SER A 87 9.92 -0.46 15.24
C SER A 87 8.48 -0.85 15.53
N VAL A 88 7.69 -1.01 14.47
CA VAL A 88 6.32 -1.54 14.53
C VAL A 88 6.31 -2.89 13.85
N ILE A 89 5.96 -3.93 14.59
CA ILE A 89 6.04 -5.32 14.14
C ILE A 89 4.63 -5.88 14.12
N PRO A 90 3.93 -5.85 12.97
CA PRO A 90 2.66 -6.53 12.80
C PRO A 90 2.87 -8.05 12.71
N LYS A 91 2.01 -8.83 13.37
CA LYS A 91 2.00 -10.30 13.27
C LYS A 91 1.50 -10.77 11.89
N SER A 92 0.51 -10.07 11.35
CA SER A 92 0.06 -10.21 9.96
C SER A 92 -0.53 -8.88 9.50
N THR A 93 -0.25 -8.52 8.24
CA THR A 93 -0.82 -7.35 7.58
C THR A 93 -2.01 -7.69 6.69
N ASN A 94 -2.25 -8.97 6.39
CA ASN A 94 -3.44 -9.43 5.66
C ASN A 94 -4.36 -10.20 6.61
N LEU A 95 -5.59 -9.71 6.78
CA LEU A 95 -6.53 -10.20 7.78
C LEU A 95 -7.92 -10.39 7.17
N GLN A 96 -8.73 -11.22 7.80
CA GLN A 96 -10.16 -11.39 7.52
C GLN A 96 -11.00 -10.94 8.72
N PRO A 97 -12.25 -10.49 8.52
CA PRO A 97 -13.14 -10.22 9.65
C PRO A 97 -13.21 -11.38 10.63
N GLY A 98 -13.15 -11.07 11.93
CA GLY A 98 -13.04 -12.01 13.04
C GLY A 98 -11.59 -12.31 13.45
N GLN A 99 -10.59 -11.95 12.64
CA GLN A 99 -9.18 -12.05 13.03
C GLN A 99 -8.74 -10.80 13.80
N LYS A 100 -7.64 -10.93 14.54
CA LYS A 100 -7.05 -9.82 15.29
C LYS A 100 -5.89 -9.19 14.51
N ALA A 101 -5.94 -7.87 14.35
CA ALA A 101 -4.79 -7.08 13.98
C ALA A 101 -3.88 -6.96 15.21
N GLU A 102 -2.88 -7.84 15.28
CA GLU A 102 -1.90 -7.88 16.36
C GLU A 102 -0.61 -7.21 15.90
N TYR A 103 -0.12 -6.25 16.68
CA TYR A 103 1.16 -5.60 16.42
C TYR A 103 1.83 -5.19 17.72
N THR A 104 3.16 -5.11 17.69
CA THR A 104 3.95 -4.62 18.81
C THR A 104 4.77 -3.41 18.38
N ILE A 105 4.76 -2.37 19.20
CA ILE A 105 5.54 -1.16 19.03
C ILE A 105 6.64 -1.15 20.09
N ALA A 106 7.87 -0.91 19.66
CA ALA A 106 9.01 -0.88 20.53
C ALA A 106 10.01 0.20 20.08
N THR A 107 10.87 0.66 20.99
CA THR A 107 11.79 1.78 20.75
C THR A 107 13.20 1.44 21.21
N GLY A 108 14.20 1.99 20.51
CA GLY A 108 15.59 1.96 20.94
C GLY A 108 15.96 3.04 21.98
N PHE A 109 15.09 4.02 22.22
CA PHE A 109 15.29 5.04 23.23
C PHE A 109 14.86 4.55 24.62
N ASP A 110 15.48 5.10 25.66
CA ASP A 110 15.17 4.73 27.05
C ASP A 110 13.69 4.92 27.38
N LYS A 111 13.08 5.99 26.86
CA LYS A 111 11.67 6.30 27.01
C LYS A 111 11.20 7.23 25.90
N ILE A 112 10.03 6.94 25.33
CA ILE A 112 9.32 7.82 24.39
C ILE A 112 7.87 8.01 24.83
N TRP A 113 7.28 9.13 24.40
CA TRP A 113 5.84 9.37 24.47
C TRP A 113 5.28 9.37 23.04
N LEU A 114 4.55 8.31 22.71
CA LEU A 114 4.09 8.01 21.36
C LEU A 114 2.62 8.43 21.20
N ILE A 115 2.35 9.23 20.17
CA ILE A 115 1.02 9.45 19.64
C ILE A 115 0.69 8.28 18.72
N HIS A 116 -0.43 7.62 18.98
CA HIS A 116 -0.88 6.43 18.26
C HIS A 116 -2.30 6.67 17.75
N THR A 117 -2.51 6.59 16.44
CA THR A 117 -3.82 6.85 15.82
C THR A 117 -4.18 5.69 14.89
N LEU A 118 -5.38 5.14 15.03
CA LEU A 118 -5.90 4.11 14.12
C LEU A 118 -6.92 4.73 13.16
N SER A 119 -6.66 4.70 11.87
CA SER A 119 -7.61 5.09 10.83
C SER A 119 -8.43 3.90 10.38
N LYS A 120 -9.75 4.08 10.35
CA LYS A 120 -10.72 3.04 9.99
C LYS A 120 -11.61 3.48 8.83
N MET A 121 -12.33 2.50 8.27
CA MET A 121 -13.23 2.67 7.13
C MET A 121 -14.42 3.60 7.40
N ASP A 122 -14.85 3.70 8.66
CA ASP A 122 -15.90 4.63 9.10
C ASP A 122 -15.39 6.08 9.22
N LYS A 123 -14.16 6.35 8.78
CA LYS A 123 -13.45 7.64 8.87
C LYS A 123 -13.16 8.10 10.30
N THR A 124 -13.29 7.19 11.28
CA THR A 124 -12.84 7.48 12.63
C THR A 124 -11.32 7.33 12.73
N ASN A 125 -10.73 8.19 13.56
CA ASN A 125 -9.30 8.22 13.83
C ASN A 125 -9.04 8.23 15.35
N PRO A 126 -9.48 7.21 16.12
CA PRO A 126 -9.20 7.15 17.55
C PRO A 126 -7.70 7.27 17.81
N THR A 127 -7.35 8.22 18.67
CA THR A 127 -5.97 8.52 19.05
C THR A 127 -5.77 8.18 20.51
N THR A 128 -4.68 7.49 20.80
CA THR A 128 -4.21 7.15 22.14
C THR A 128 -2.77 7.60 22.31
N TYR A 129 -2.32 7.66 23.57
CA TYR A 129 -0.97 8.08 23.90
C TYR A 129 -0.31 6.98 24.72
N LEU A 130 0.86 6.54 24.29
CA LEU A 130 1.57 5.42 24.87
C LEU A 130 2.94 5.89 25.40
N THR A 131 3.30 5.44 26.60
CA THR A 131 4.69 5.56 27.06
C THR A 131 5.37 4.22 26.82
N ILE A 132 6.42 4.22 26.00
CA ILE A 132 7.17 3.01 25.64
C ILE A 132 8.62 3.20 26.10
N THR A 133 9.22 2.19 26.70
CA THR A 133 10.62 2.22 27.14
C THR A 133 11.41 1.15 26.40
N LYS A 134 12.74 1.28 26.39
CA LYS A 134 13.64 0.31 25.75
C LYS A 134 13.43 -1.14 26.24
N SER A 135 13.03 -1.31 27.50
CA SER A 135 12.78 -2.61 28.12
C SER A 135 11.31 -3.06 28.10
N GLN A 136 10.39 -2.20 27.65
CA GLN A 136 8.96 -2.50 27.68
C GLN A 136 8.27 -2.02 26.40
N SER A 137 8.04 -2.96 25.49
CA SER A 137 7.26 -2.76 24.28
C SER A 137 5.75 -2.68 24.55
N ALA A 138 5.02 -1.97 23.70
CA ALA A 138 3.56 -1.91 23.72
C ALA A 138 2.95 -2.85 22.67
N SER A 139 2.29 -3.91 23.11
CA SER A 139 1.54 -4.80 22.23
C SER A 139 0.06 -4.43 22.20
N SER A 140 -0.54 -4.49 21.02
CA SER A 140 -1.96 -4.21 20.80
C SER A 140 -2.58 -5.29 19.93
N ALA A 141 -3.83 -5.61 20.22
CA ALA A 141 -4.62 -6.59 19.47
C ALA A 141 -6.03 -6.04 19.24
N LEU A 142 -6.34 -5.69 18.01
CA LEU A 142 -7.65 -5.18 17.62
C LEU A 142 -8.45 -6.25 16.89
N LEU A 143 -9.64 -6.61 17.39
CA LEU A 143 -10.55 -7.50 16.67
C LEU A 143 -11.10 -6.76 15.44
N THR A 144 -10.92 -7.34 14.25
CA THR A 144 -11.44 -6.78 13.00
C THR A 144 -12.84 -7.31 12.73
N GLY A 145 -13.74 -6.44 12.25
CA GLY A 145 -15.12 -6.77 11.89
C GLY A 145 -15.40 -6.61 10.40
N GLU A 146 -16.64 -6.93 10.00
CA GLU A 146 -17.09 -6.75 8.61
C GLU A 146 -17.07 -5.27 8.17
N THR A 147 -17.24 -4.33 9.10
CA THR A 147 -17.15 -2.89 8.84
C THR A 147 -15.72 -2.39 8.62
N ASP A 148 -14.70 -3.19 8.97
CA ASP A 148 -13.29 -2.84 8.78
C ASP A 148 -12.75 -3.31 7.41
N ARG A 149 -13.58 -3.95 6.56
CA ARG A 149 -13.18 -4.32 5.20
C ARG A 149 -12.81 -3.10 4.37
N GLY A 150 -11.68 -3.18 3.68
CA GLY A 150 -11.00 -2.07 3.03
C GLY A 150 -9.70 -1.68 3.75
N GLY A 151 -9.59 -1.98 5.04
CA GLY A 151 -8.34 -1.89 5.80
C GLY A 151 -8.44 -1.05 7.08
N ILE A 152 -7.36 -1.13 7.86
CA ILE A 152 -7.09 -0.29 9.03
C ILE A 152 -5.65 0.22 8.91
N ALA A 153 -5.40 1.50 9.17
CA ALA A 153 -4.04 2.04 9.17
C ALA A 153 -3.67 2.50 10.59
N LEU A 154 -2.54 2.01 11.08
CA LEU A 154 -1.87 2.54 12.25
C LEU A 154 -0.99 3.70 11.81
N ASN A 155 -1.17 4.86 12.43
CA ASN A 155 -0.31 6.01 12.28
C ASN A 155 0.32 6.32 13.64
N TYR A 156 1.61 6.64 13.65
CA TYR A 156 2.30 7.00 14.87
C TYR A 156 3.22 8.18 14.68
N ALA A 157 3.42 8.94 15.75
CA ALA A 157 4.40 10.02 15.80
C ALA A 157 4.90 10.26 17.23
N PHE A 158 6.15 10.65 17.36
CA PHE A 158 6.72 11.18 18.60
C PHE A 158 7.88 12.13 18.29
N VAL A 159 8.30 12.88 19.30
CA VAL A 159 9.46 13.77 19.22
C VAL A 159 10.49 13.31 20.24
N GLN A 160 11.73 13.12 19.79
CA GLN A 160 12.87 12.78 20.65
C GLN A 160 14.12 13.47 20.11
N HIS A 161 14.92 14.09 21.00
CA HIS A 161 16.15 14.80 20.63
C HIS A 161 15.97 15.81 19.48
N ASN A 162 14.92 16.63 19.56
CA ASN A 162 14.56 17.63 18.55
C ASN A 162 14.33 17.07 17.14
N ARG A 163 13.97 15.79 17.04
CA ARG A 163 13.56 15.13 15.80
C ARG A 163 12.18 14.55 15.95
N VAL A 164 11.43 14.63 14.87
CA VAL A 164 10.15 13.96 14.75
C VAL A 164 10.39 12.59 14.14
N TYR A 165 9.79 11.58 14.75
CA TYR A 165 9.74 10.23 14.23
C TYR A 165 8.29 9.90 13.97
N LYS A 166 7.98 9.49 12.76
CA LYS A 166 6.61 9.20 12.33
C LYS A 166 6.59 8.06 11.32
N GLY A 167 5.45 7.41 11.20
CA GLY A 167 5.25 6.38 10.20
C GLY A 167 3.82 5.85 10.23
N ASN A 168 3.56 4.90 9.33
CA ASN A 168 2.30 4.21 9.27
C ASN A 168 2.48 2.72 8.95
N GLU A 169 1.56 1.90 9.43
CA GLU A 169 1.45 0.48 9.12
C GLU A 169 0.02 0.16 8.68
N ASN A 170 -0.12 -0.53 7.56
CA ASN A 170 -1.42 -0.83 6.96
C ASN A 170 -1.79 -2.29 7.16
N PHE A 171 -2.99 -2.52 7.70
CA PHE A 171 -3.63 -3.82 7.78
C PHE A 171 -4.69 -3.90 6.68
N SER A 172 -4.50 -4.81 5.73
CA SER A 172 -5.44 -5.13 4.67
C SER A 172 -6.51 -6.09 5.18
N ILE A 173 -7.77 -5.69 5.10
CA ILE A 173 -8.93 -6.55 5.32
C ILE A 173 -9.69 -6.59 3.99
N PRO A 174 -9.41 -7.54 3.07
CA PRO A 174 -9.92 -7.46 1.70
C PRO A 174 -11.41 -7.80 1.64
N TRP A 175 -12.05 -7.46 0.53
CA TRP A 175 -13.45 -7.78 0.22
C TRP A 175 -13.61 -9.21 -0.31
N SER A 176 -12.91 -10.17 0.30
CA SER A 176 -12.87 -11.57 -0.18
C SER A 176 -14.22 -12.27 -0.14
N ASN A 177 -15.18 -11.78 0.64
CA ASN A 177 -16.57 -12.24 0.62
C ASN A 177 -17.34 -11.81 -0.64
N LYS A 178 -16.77 -10.93 -1.45
CA LYS A 178 -17.29 -10.48 -2.74
C LYS A 178 -16.56 -11.10 -3.93
N ASP A 179 -15.52 -11.88 -3.67
CA ASP A 179 -14.78 -12.55 -4.74
C ASP A 179 -15.68 -13.59 -5.41
N LEU A 180 -15.63 -13.59 -6.74
CA LEU A 180 -16.34 -14.54 -7.59
C LEU A 180 -15.34 -15.52 -8.17
N GLN A 181 -15.65 -16.80 -8.07
CA GLN A 181 -14.93 -17.88 -8.72
C GLN A 181 -15.62 -18.22 -10.03
N ILE A 182 -14.90 -18.10 -11.14
CA ILE A 182 -15.40 -18.37 -12.49
C ILE A 182 -14.69 -19.59 -13.04
N THR A 183 -15.45 -20.60 -13.43
CA THR A 183 -14.94 -21.86 -13.99
C THR A 183 -15.71 -22.23 -15.25
N TYR A 184 -15.05 -22.87 -16.20
CA TYR A 184 -15.72 -23.42 -17.38
C TYR A 184 -16.10 -24.88 -17.14
N ASN A 185 -17.38 -25.21 -17.32
CA ASN A 185 -17.85 -26.60 -17.35
C ASN A 185 -17.64 -27.22 -18.74
N THR A 186 -17.85 -26.42 -19.79
CA THR A 186 -17.57 -26.81 -21.18
C THR A 186 -16.69 -25.75 -21.82
N PHE A 187 -15.46 -26.14 -22.14
CA PHE A 187 -14.50 -25.33 -22.88
C PHE A 187 -13.74 -26.22 -23.87
N ARG A 188 -13.52 -25.71 -25.07
CA ARG A 188 -12.72 -26.37 -26.11
C ARG A 188 -11.59 -25.44 -26.51
N ASP A 189 -10.37 -25.95 -26.38
CA ASP A 189 -9.14 -25.21 -26.72
C ASP A 189 -9.03 -24.92 -28.22
N LYS A 190 -9.49 -25.85 -29.07
CA LYS A 190 -9.44 -25.71 -30.54
C LYS A 190 -10.83 -25.72 -31.13
N LEU A 191 -11.10 -24.73 -31.98
CA LEU A 191 -12.38 -24.52 -32.65
C LEU A 191 -12.19 -24.55 -34.17
N LEU A 192 -13.23 -24.98 -34.89
CA LEU A 192 -13.30 -24.86 -36.34
C LEU A 192 -13.86 -23.48 -36.71
N PRO A 193 -13.29 -22.78 -37.71
CA PRO A 193 -13.84 -21.52 -38.17
C PRO A 193 -15.32 -21.64 -38.58
N GLY A 194 -16.16 -20.73 -38.07
CA GLY A 194 -17.60 -20.68 -38.38
C GLY A 194 -18.46 -21.77 -37.73
N ALA A 195 -17.88 -22.65 -36.90
CA ALA A 195 -18.66 -23.65 -36.19
C ALA A 195 -19.44 -23.05 -35.01
N ASN A 196 -20.64 -23.59 -34.76
CA ASN A 196 -21.42 -23.25 -33.57
C ASN A 196 -20.75 -23.82 -32.32
N GLU A 197 -20.56 -22.98 -31.30
CA GLU A 197 -19.95 -23.37 -30.03
C GLU A 197 -20.86 -23.00 -28.85
N LYS A 198 -20.81 -23.81 -27.79
CA LYS A 198 -21.58 -23.59 -26.56
C LYS A 198 -20.68 -23.76 -25.34
N TRP A 199 -20.40 -22.64 -24.68
CA TRP A 199 -19.71 -22.63 -23.41
C TRP A 199 -20.70 -22.64 -22.25
N SER A 200 -20.38 -23.44 -21.24
CA SER A 200 -21.07 -23.45 -19.95
C SER A 200 -20.09 -22.93 -18.93
N VAL A 201 -20.45 -21.83 -18.28
CA VAL A 201 -19.67 -21.18 -17.22
C VAL A 201 -20.39 -21.39 -15.90
N LYS A 202 -19.63 -21.75 -14.87
CA LYS A 202 -20.09 -21.84 -13.49
C LYS A 202 -19.45 -20.70 -12.70
N ILE A 203 -20.31 -19.90 -12.08
CA ILE A 203 -19.94 -18.80 -11.20
C ILE A 203 -20.39 -19.16 -9.79
N SER A 204 -19.50 -19.01 -8.81
CA SER A 204 -19.81 -19.18 -7.40
C SER A 204 -19.12 -18.09 -6.58
N GLY A 205 -19.60 -17.84 -5.37
CA GLY A 205 -18.87 -17.00 -4.43
C GLY A 205 -17.63 -17.69 -3.88
N ASN A 206 -16.88 -16.98 -3.05
CA ASN A 206 -15.59 -17.43 -2.54
C ASN A 206 -15.67 -18.73 -1.72
N LYS A 207 -16.79 -19.01 -1.05
CA LYS A 207 -16.99 -20.28 -0.31
C LYS A 207 -17.87 -21.28 -1.05
N GLY A 208 -18.05 -21.09 -2.37
CA GLY A 208 -18.85 -21.97 -3.21
C GLY A 208 -20.37 -21.70 -3.15
N GLU A 209 -20.79 -20.62 -2.50
CA GLU A 209 -22.19 -20.19 -2.43
C GLU A 209 -22.76 -19.88 -3.82
N LYS A 210 -24.06 -20.18 -3.97
CA LYS A 210 -24.84 -19.73 -5.12
C LYS A 210 -25.21 -18.27 -4.91
N LEU A 211 -24.95 -17.45 -5.91
CA LEU A 211 -25.27 -16.02 -5.91
C LEU A 211 -25.83 -15.62 -7.26
N ALA A 212 -26.55 -14.50 -7.28
CA ALA A 212 -26.94 -13.85 -8.52
C ALA A 212 -25.71 -13.12 -9.09
N ALA A 213 -25.43 -13.32 -10.38
CA ALA A 213 -24.34 -12.67 -11.09
C ALA A 213 -24.85 -12.15 -12.44
N GLU A 214 -24.31 -11.01 -12.85
CA GLU A 214 -24.43 -10.51 -14.22
C GLU A 214 -23.12 -10.79 -14.95
N VAL A 215 -23.21 -11.24 -16.19
CA VAL A 215 -22.04 -11.66 -16.98
C VAL A 215 -21.99 -10.85 -18.25
N LEU A 216 -20.88 -10.15 -18.45
CA LEU A 216 -20.50 -9.58 -19.73
C LEU A 216 -19.35 -10.43 -20.29
N ALA A 217 -19.58 -11.06 -21.43
CA ALA A 217 -18.56 -11.83 -22.15
C ALA A 217 -17.97 -10.98 -23.27
N SER A 218 -16.64 -11.02 -23.41
CA SER A 218 -15.90 -10.37 -24.50
C SER A 218 -14.97 -11.39 -25.16
N MET A 219 -14.63 -11.15 -26.42
CA MET A 219 -13.68 -11.94 -27.20
C MET A 219 -12.62 -11.01 -27.78
N TYR A 220 -11.37 -11.44 -27.77
CA TYR A 220 -10.21 -10.66 -28.21
C TYR A 220 -9.31 -11.52 -29.09
N ASP A 221 -8.72 -10.91 -30.12
CA ASP A 221 -7.73 -11.55 -30.98
C ASP A 221 -6.33 -11.38 -30.37
N ALA A 222 -5.76 -12.47 -29.84
CA ALA A 222 -4.46 -12.49 -29.20
C ALA A 222 -3.29 -12.03 -30.11
N SER A 223 -3.47 -12.02 -31.43
CA SER A 223 -2.44 -11.49 -32.35
C SER A 223 -2.23 -9.97 -32.19
N LEU A 224 -3.24 -9.24 -31.70
CA LEU A 224 -3.16 -7.80 -31.49
C LEU A 224 -2.18 -7.41 -30.36
N ASP A 225 -1.87 -8.34 -29.44
CA ASP A 225 -0.87 -8.14 -28.39
C ASP A 225 0.54 -7.89 -28.95
N GLN A 226 0.80 -8.29 -30.20
CA GLN A 226 2.07 -8.00 -30.89
C GLN A 226 2.28 -6.50 -31.14
N PHE A 227 1.18 -5.75 -31.29
CA PHE A 227 1.23 -4.31 -31.53
C PHE A 227 1.09 -3.51 -30.24
N LYS A 228 0.23 -3.97 -29.32
CA LYS A 228 0.04 -3.36 -28.01
C LYS A 228 -0.46 -4.42 -27.02
N PRO A 229 0.32 -4.75 -25.97
CA PRO A 229 -0.11 -5.68 -24.95
C PRO A 229 -1.42 -5.24 -24.31
N HIS A 230 -2.38 -6.17 -24.22
CA HIS A 230 -3.65 -5.98 -23.56
C HIS A 230 -3.72 -6.79 -22.26
N SER A 231 -4.26 -6.18 -21.20
CA SER A 231 -4.56 -6.84 -19.93
C SER A 231 -6.00 -6.55 -19.51
N TRP A 232 -6.66 -7.59 -19.01
CA TRP A 232 -7.96 -7.47 -18.36
C TRP A 232 -7.72 -7.38 -16.85
N ASP A 233 -7.81 -6.18 -16.30
CA ASP A 233 -7.69 -5.99 -14.86
C ASP A 233 -9.03 -6.22 -14.16
N ALA A 234 -8.97 -6.82 -12.97
CA ALA A 234 -10.15 -6.93 -12.13
C ALA A 234 -10.67 -5.53 -11.77
N LEU A 235 -11.99 -5.36 -11.80
CA LEU A 235 -12.62 -4.11 -11.43
C LEU A 235 -12.35 -3.78 -9.95
N ASN A 236 -11.62 -2.70 -9.68
CA ASN A 236 -11.40 -2.20 -8.33
C ASN A 236 -12.59 -1.35 -7.84
N ILE A 237 -13.73 -2.00 -7.65
CA ILE A 237 -15.01 -1.35 -7.28
C ILE A 237 -15.26 -1.30 -5.78
N TRP A 238 -14.48 -2.04 -5.00
CA TRP A 238 -14.67 -2.10 -3.56
C TRP A 238 -13.87 -1.00 -2.86
N PRO A 239 -14.44 -0.31 -1.86
CA PRO A 239 -13.76 0.79 -1.21
C PRO A 239 -12.57 0.28 -0.40
N GLY A 240 -11.42 0.92 -0.57
CA GLY A 240 -10.26 0.78 0.30
C GLY A 240 -10.23 1.86 1.37
N LEU A 241 -9.43 1.64 2.42
CA LEU A 241 -9.17 2.67 3.41
C LEU A 241 -8.44 3.85 2.78
N ASN A 242 -9.00 5.05 2.96
CA ASN A 242 -8.29 6.29 2.70
C ASN A 242 -7.69 6.80 4.02
N ASN A 243 -6.38 6.59 4.22
CA ASN A 243 -5.68 7.07 5.40
C ASN A 243 -5.47 8.59 5.32
N THR A 244 -6.24 9.35 6.08
CA THR A 244 -6.19 10.82 6.08
C THR A 244 -5.30 11.40 7.18
N VAL A 245 -4.72 10.55 8.05
CA VAL A 245 -3.84 11.00 9.11
C VAL A 245 -2.43 11.18 8.54
N ALA A 246 -1.97 12.42 8.51
CA ALA A 246 -0.63 12.77 8.07
C ALA A 246 0.04 13.64 9.13
N TRP A 247 1.20 13.19 9.61
CA TRP A 247 2.04 13.98 10.50
C TRP A 247 3.03 14.81 9.68
N GLN A 248 3.00 16.13 9.84
CA GLN A 248 3.94 17.04 9.19
C GLN A 248 5.02 17.49 10.16
N GLU A 249 6.24 17.58 9.65
CA GLU A 249 7.42 18.01 10.39
C GLU A 249 7.71 19.45 10.01
N ASN A 250 7.01 20.38 10.64
CA ASN A 250 7.26 21.80 10.43
C ASN A 250 8.35 22.22 11.42
N GLY A 251 9.61 22.09 11.00
CA GLY A 251 10.77 22.65 11.70
C GLY A 251 10.92 24.16 11.45
N PHE A 252 12.15 24.65 11.52
CA PHE A 252 12.50 25.99 11.04
C PHE A 252 12.46 26.01 9.50
N ALA A 253 11.33 26.43 8.94
CA ALA A 253 11.16 26.60 7.50
C ALA A 253 11.08 28.09 7.15
N GLN A 254 11.60 28.45 5.97
CA GLN A 254 11.30 29.74 5.36
C GLN A 254 9.78 29.79 5.09
N VAL A 255 9.07 30.61 5.84
CA VAL A 255 7.65 30.89 5.60
C VAL A 255 7.56 32.06 4.63
N ASN A 256 6.94 31.84 3.48
CA ASN A 256 6.63 32.93 2.55
C ASN A 256 5.33 33.58 3.01
N SER A 257 5.33 34.90 3.18
CA SER A 257 4.10 35.67 3.32
C SER A 257 3.79 36.32 1.98
N GLU A 258 2.60 36.06 1.44
CA GLU A 258 2.07 36.88 0.36
C GLU A 258 1.25 38.01 0.99
N GLU A 259 1.61 39.25 0.67
CA GLU A 259 0.79 40.40 1.01
C GLU A 259 -0.51 40.29 0.21
N PHE A 260 -1.65 40.21 0.90
CA PHE A 260 -2.96 40.18 0.26
C PHE A 260 -3.28 41.55 -0.33
N ASN A 261 -2.73 41.82 -1.52
CA ASN A 261 -3.06 42.99 -2.32
C ASN A 261 -4.42 42.75 -2.99
N GLN A 262 -5.49 43.31 -2.42
CA GLN A 262 -6.78 43.46 -3.10
C GLN A 262 -6.64 44.47 -4.25
N LEU A 263 -6.02 44.06 -5.35
CA LEU A 263 -6.20 44.75 -6.61
C LEU A 263 -7.60 44.42 -7.10
N GLU A 264 -8.52 45.40 -7.08
CA GLU A 264 -9.82 45.29 -7.73
C GLU A 264 -9.61 45.09 -9.25
N ARG A 265 -9.46 43.84 -9.68
CA ARG A 265 -9.49 43.49 -11.09
C ARG A 265 -10.94 43.25 -11.47
N THR A 266 -11.50 44.17 -12.26
CA THR A 266 -12.76 43.91 -12.97
C THR A 266 -12.52 42.75 -13.94
N TYR A 267 -12.92 41.55 -13.53
CA TYR A 267 -12.84 40.36 -14.37
C TYR A 267 -13.97 40.44 -15.40
N TYR A 268 -13.63 40.75 -16.64
CA TYR A 268 -14.55 40.58 -17.76
C TYR A 268 -14.52 39.11 -18.16
N PRO A 269 -15.59 38.33 -17.93
CA PRO A 269 -15.63 36.95 -18.38
C PRO A 269 -15.52 36.94 -19.91
N LEU A 270 -14.43 36.38 -20.42
CA LEU A 270 -14.36 35.99 -21.83
C LEU A 270 -15.36 34.86 -22.03
N GLU A 271 -16.33 35.05 -22.92
CA GLU A 271 -17.21 33.97 -23.36
C GLU A 271 -16.33 32.84 -23.92
N ALA A 272 -16.37 31.68 -23.26
CA ALA A 272 -15.69 30.49 -23.75
C ALA A 272 -16.37 30.06 -25.06
N LYS A 273 -15.68 30.25 -26.19
CA LYS A 273 -16.07 29.63 -27.46
C LYS A 273 -15.83 28.13 -27.36
N SER A 274 -16.88 27.39 -27.04
CA SER A 274 -16.92 25.94 -27.19
C SER A 274 -17.17 25.61 -28.66
N TYR A 275 -16.21 24.95 -29.29
CA TYR A 275 -16.43 24.33 -30.61
C TYR A 275 -16.94 22.90 -30.39
N ASP A 276 -17.83 22.44 -31.24
CA ASP A 276 -18.27 21.04 -31.23
C ASP A 276 -17.05 20.14 -31.49
N GLY A 277 -16.59 19.46 -30.44
CA GLY A 277 -15.56 18.44 -30.55
C GLY A 277 -16.18 17.16 -31.13
N LEU A 278 -15.64 16.69 -32.25
CA LEU A 278 -15.86 15.31 -32.68
C LEU A 278 -15.22 14.39 -31.62
N LEU A 279 -16.08 13.78 -30.79
CA LEU A 279 -15.84 12.60 -29.95
C LEU A 279 -14.40 12.40 -29.48
N ASN A 280 -14.07 12.93 -28.29
CA ASN A 280 -12.89 12.51 -27.53
C ASN A 280 -13.28 12.13 -26.10
N ASP A 281 -14.21 11.18 -25.97
CA ASP A 281 -14.64 10.57 -24.71
C ASP A 281 -13.75 9.37 -24.36
N TYR A 282 -12.46 9.60 -24.09
CA TYR A 282 -11.62 8.52 -23.56
C TYR A 282 -10.69 8.85 -22.39
N TYR A 283 -10.49 10.12 -21.98
CA TYR A 283 -9.50 10.39 -20.90
C TYR A 283 -9.78 11.55 -19.93
N ASN A 284 -11.00 12.08 -19.79
CA ASN A 284 -11.26 13.14 -18.79
C ASN A 284 -12.44 12.81 -17.87
N TYR A 285 -12.23 11.88 -16.95
CA TYR A 285 -13.05 11.74 -15.74
C TYR A 285 -12.18 11.97 -14.50
N GLU A 286 -11.66 13.19 -14.37
CA GLU A 286 -11.16 13.69 -13.09
C GLU A 286 -11.83 15.03 -12.75
N PHE A 287 -12.71 14.95 -11.75
CA PHE A 287 -13.12 16.00 -10.81
C PHE A 287 -13.57 17.36 -11.35
N VAL A 288 -14.86 17.47 -11.71
CA VAL A 288 -15.59 18.75 -11.57
C VAL A 288 -16.95 18.53 -10.92
N ASN A 289 -17.02 18.90 -9.64
CA ASN A 289 -18.19 19.29 -8.84
C ASN A 289 -19.60 18.95 -9.36
N ARG A 290 -20.26 18.02 -8.68
CA ARG A 290 -21.71 17.80 -8.74
C ARG A 290 -22.47 19.10 -8.39
N ARG A 291 -22.94 19.84 -9.40
CA ARG A 291 -24.13 20.69 -9.26
C ARG A 291 -25.34 19.86 -9.69
N MET A 292 -26.09 19.35 -8.71
CA MET A 292 -27.38 18.71 -8.96
C MET A 292 -28.40 19.76 -9.41
N GLY A 293 -28.67 19.82 -10.72
CA GLY A 293 -29.83 20.51 -11.26
C GLY A 293 -31.07 19.61 -11.15
N LYS A 294 -32.04 20.01 -10.32
CA LYS A 294 -33.40 19.44 -10.32
C LYS A 294 -34.12 19.86 -11.61
N VAL A 295 -34.64 18.91 -12.38
CA VAL A 295 -35.58 19.17 -13.48
C VAL A 295 -36.99 18.92 -12.98
N ILE A 296 -37.82 19.96 -12.92
CA ILE A 296 -39.25 19.89 -12.63
C ILE A 296 -39.99 19.95 -13.96
N LYS A 297 -40.87 18.99 -14.21
CA LYS A 297 -41.72 18.92 -15.42
C LYS A 297 -42.88 19.91 -15.27
N ASN A 298 -43.04 20.84 -16.22
CA ASN A 298 -44.24 21.68 -16.30
C ASN A 298 -45.46 20.84 -16.73
N ARG A 299 -46.61 21.09 -16.09
CA ARG A 299 -47.93 20.65 -16.56
C ARG A 299 -48.29 21.42 -17.82
N SER A 300 -48.70 20.72 -18.88
CA SER A 300 -49.41 21.34 -19.99
C SER A 300 -50.71 21.97 -19.47
N GLN A 301 -50.91 23.24 -19.80
CA GLN A 301 -52.26 23.79 -19.90
C GLN A 301 -52.79 23.32 -21.24
N ASP A 302 -53.65 22.30 -21.19
CA ASP A 302 -54.61 22.07 -22.26
C ASP A 302 -55.92 22.72 -21.82
N ASN A 303 -56.46 23.55 -22.72
CA ASN A 303 -57.80 24.15 -22.64
C ASN A 303 -58.89 23.09 -22.46
#